data_AF-A0AAD9XAC4-F1
#
_entry.id   AF-A0AAD9XAC4-F1
#
_cell.length_a   1.000
_cell.length_b   1.000
_cell.length_c   1.000
_cell.angle_alpha   90.00
_cell.angle_beta   90.00
_cell.angle_gamma   90.00
#
_symmetry.space_group_name_H-M   'P 1'
#
loop_
_entity.id
_entity.type
_entity.pdbx_description
1 polymer ?
#
loop_
_entity_poly.entity_id
_entity_poly.type
_entity_poly.pdbx_seq_one_letter_code
_entity_poly.pdbx_strand_id
1 'polypeptide(L)'
;MTNSLRDSLKTAVGEWYEGKLTRHNHLDALSHIDDALNHVPTEFAYKDRRQFMASCFGHFLTMHREMKFSGGIIHLLLLRELHHDGPTDEMQFMLRNQFVRFSKVEFCLITRLRFGIVPDKTKFAAMENGIHQRYFPGADEVSLEEIMGVVTVAEFGKVYNAVKLCLIYMLNWILMGVDERFKIFVWQFRLVEDLDAFDAFPWGAHVYRHSIYSFKHMLDGRRDRFE
;
A
#
# COMPACT_ATOMS: atom_id res chain seq x y z
N MET A 1 34.98 9.38 16.22
CA MET A 1 33.69 8.74 15.90
C MET A 1 32.99 9.32 14.66
N THR A 2 33.34 10.52 14.21
CA THR A 2 32.68 11.21 13.08
C THR A 2 33.04 10.68 11.68
N ASN A 3 34.24 10.14 11.48
CA ASN A 3 34.67 9.65 10.15
C ASN A 3 33.99 8.34 9.77
N SER A 4 33.97 7.35 10.66
CA SER A 4 33.33 6.03 10.42
C SER A 4 31.82 6.12 10.11
N LEU A 5 31.12 7.12 10.65
CA LEU A 5 29.68 7.34 10.37
C LEU A 5 29.45 8.02 9.02
N ARG A 6 30.40 8.84 8.57
CA ARG A 6 30.34 9.47 7.24
C ARG A 6 30.46 8.41 6.14
N ASP A 7 31.29 7.42 6.38
CA ASP A 7 31.51 6.27 5.48
C ASP A 7 30.32 5.29 5.46
N SER A 8 29.37 5.42 6.41
CA SER A 8 28.17 4.57 6.50
C SER A 8 26.95 5.15 5.76
N LEU A 9 27.03 6.41 5.30
CA LEU A 9 25.98 7.03 4.48
C LEU A 9 26.07 6.49 3.05
N LYS A 10 24.94 6.08 2.47
CA LYS A 10 24.91 5.62 1.07
C LYS A 10 25.13 6.73 0.04
N THR A 11 25.10 8.00 0.45
CA THR A 11 25.35 9.16 -0.44
C THR A 11 26.31 10.14 0.22
N ALA A 12 27.30 10.62 -0.52
CA ALA A 12 28.27 11.59 -0.02
C ALA A 12 27.58 12.94 0.26
N VAL A 13 28.03 13.65 1.30
CA VAL A 13 27.41 14.88 1.83
C VAL A 13 27.46 16.09 0.84
N GLY A 14 27.86 15.91 -0.42
CA GLY A 14 28.05 16.98 -1.40
C GLY A 14 27.30 16.81 -2.74
N GLU A 15 26.62 15.70 -2.99
CA GLU A 15 25.95 15.46 -4.28
C GLU A 15 24.50 15.96 -4.25
N TRP A 16 24.33 17.22 -4.65
CA TRP A 16 23.01 17.81 -4.86
C TRP A 16 22.51 17.41 -6.25
N TYR A 17 21.46 16.60 -6.31
CA TYR A 17 20.81 16.25 -7.56
C TYR A 17 19.61 17.16 -7.80
N GLU A 18 19.61 17.88 -8.92
CA GLU A 18 18.40 18.50 -9.48
C GLU A 18 17.51 17.43 -10.13
N GLY A 19 16.93 16.56 -9.30
CA GLY A 19 15.91 15.62 -9.72
C GLY A 19 14.53 16.27 -9.63
N LYS A 20 13.86 16.48 -10.77
CA LYS A 20 12.44 16.87 -10.78
C LYS A 20 11.61 15.69 -10.24
N LEU A 21 11.29 15.72 -8.95
CA LEU A 21 10.35 14.78 -8.32
C LEU A 21 8.96 14.99 -8.93
N THR A 22 8.57 14.13 -9.87
CA THR A 22 7.20 14.06 -10.37
C THR A 22 6.27 13.62 -9.23
N ARG A 23 5.35 14.51 -8.87
CA ARG A 23 4.36 14.30 -7.81
C ARG A 23 3.34 13.26 -8.27
N HIS A 24 3.39 12.06 -7.70
CA HIS A 24 2.23 11.17 -7.68
C HIS A 24 2.01 10.77 -6.22
N ASN A 25 1.02 11.40 -5.59
CA ASN A 25 0.51 10.99 -4.30
C ASN A 25 -0.77 10.20 -4.57
N HIS A 26 -0.76 8.89 -4.34
CA HIS A 26 -1.95 8.06 -4.53
C HIS A 26 -3.04 8.32 -3.49
N LEU A 27 -2.78 9.12 -2.45
CA LEU A 27 -3.79 9.48 -1.46
C LEU A 27 -4.97 10.25 -2.08
N ASP A 28 -4.76 11.01 -3.17
CA ASP A 28 -5.84 11.70 -3.86
C ASP A 28 -6.90 10.70 -4.37
N ALA A 29 -6.51 9.45 -4.66
CA ALA A 29 -7.42 8.39 -5.10
C ALA A 29 -8.29 7.79 -3.99
N LEU A 30 -8.15 8.26 -2.74
CA LEU A 30 -9.14 7.97 -1.70
C LEU A 30 -10.50 8.60 -2.03
N SER A 31 -10.54 9.65 -2.86
CA SER A 31 -11.80 10.17 -3.39
C SER A 31 -12.51 9.15 -4.29
N HIS A 32 -11.77 8.35 -5.08
CA HIS A 32 -12.37 7.32 -5.93
C HIS A 32 -13.13 6.27 -5.10
N ILE A 33 -12.64 5.98 -3.89
CA ILE A 33 -13.32 5.05 -2.97
C ILE A 33 -14.57 5.71 -2.38
N ASP A 34 -14.48 6.95 -1.93
CA ASP A 34 -15.65 7.70 -1.45
C ASP A 34 -16.72 7.79 -2.55
N ASP A 35 -16.32 8.10 -3.79
CA ASP A 35 -17.20 8.17 -4.95
C ASP A 35 -17.83 6.81 -5.24
N ALA A 36 -17.03 5.74 -5.34
CA ALA A 36 -17.54 4.40 -5.58
C ALA A 36 -18.58 3.96 -4.55
N LEU A 37 -18.35 4.24 -3.26
CA LEU A 37 -19.28 3.94 -2.18
C LEU A 37 -20.56 4.80 -2.24
N ASN A 38 -20.48 6.01 -2.80
CA ASN A 38 -21.64 6.90 -3.00
C ASN A 38 -22.47 6.52 -4.24
N HIS A 39 -21.87 5.89 -5.25
CA HIS A 39 -22.56 5.44 -6.48
C HIS A 39 -23.24 4.08 -6.34
N VAL A 40 -23.08 3.40 -5.20
CA VAL A 40 -23.82 2.17 -4.89
C VAL A 40 -25.33 2.46 -4.84
N PRO A 41 -26.21 1.57 -5.36
CA PRO A 41 -27.65 1.70 -5.23
C PRO A 41 -28.07 2.05 -3.79
N THR A 42 -29.03 2.97 -3.63
CA THR A 42 -29.42 3.53 -2.32
C THR A 42 -29.83 2.46 -1.31
N GLU A 43 -30.38 1.34 -1.79
CA GLU A 43 -30.72 0.15 -1.01
C GLU A 43 -29.52 -0.48 -0.28
N PHE A 44 -28.31 -0.35 -0.81
CA PHE A 44 -27.08 -0.91 -0.24
C PHE A 44 -26.14 0.18 0.29
N ALA A 45 -26.24 1.42 -0.18
CA ALA A 45 -25.31 2.52 0.13
C ALA A 45 -24.99 2.65 1.63
N TYR A 46 -26.01 2.58 2.51
CA TYR A 46 -25.79 2.62 3.96
C TYR A 46 -24.99 1.42 4.48
N LYS A 47 -25.33 0.20 4.02
CA LYS A 47 -24.67 -1.04 4.45
C LYS A 47 -23.23 -1.09 3.94
N ASP A 48 -23.01 -0.81 2.67
CA ASP A 48 -21.69 -0.83 2.04
C ASP A 48 -20.76 0.21 2.68
N ARG A 49 -21.24 1.44 2.89
CA ARG A 49 -20.45 2.48 3.56
C ARG A 49 -20.12 2.10 4.99
N ARG A 50 -21.08 1.55 5.75
CA ARG A 50 -20.85 1.09 7.12
C ARG A 50 -19.84 -0.06 7.15
N GLN A 51 -19.97 -1.03 6.24
CA GLN A 51 -19.07 -2.18 6.15
C GLN A 51 -17.64 -1.74 5.80
N PHE A 52 -17.47 -0.84 4.83
CA PHE A 52 -16.14 -0.33 4.48
C PHE A 52 -15.52 0.43 5.66
N MET A 53 -16.26 1.31 6.32
CA MET A 53 -15.77 2.08 7.47
C MET A 53 -15.42 1.20 8.67
N ALA A 54 -16.09 0.06 8.83
CA ALA A 54 -15.81 -0.92 9.89
C ALA A 54 -14.64 -1.87 9.55
N SER A 55 -14.22 -1.95 8.28
CA SER A 55 -13.14 -2.81 7.84
C SER A 55 -11.78 -2.42 8.43
N CYS A 56 -10.79 -3.29 8.26
CA CYS A 56 -9.41 -3.03 8.69
C CYS A 56 -8.76 -1.83 7.98
N PHE A 57 -9.35 -1.30 6.90
CA PHE A 57 -8.85 -0.13 6.20
C PHE A 57 -9.71 1.13 6.36
N GLY A 58 -10.86 1.04 7.02
CA GLY A 58 -11.82 2.15 7.11
C GLY A 58 -11.22 3.44 7.69
N HIS A 59 -10.28 3.33 8.62
CA HIS A 59 -9.63 4.49 9.24
C HIS A 59 -8.76 5.30 8.26
N PHE A 60 -8.26 4.72 7.16
CA PHE A 60 -7.46 5.47 6.18
C PHE A 60 -8.26 6.57 5.47
N LEU A 61 -9.57 6.39 5.28
CA LEU A 61 -10.44 7.44 4.72
C LEU A 61 -10.49 8.67 5.62
N THR A 62 -10.40 8.48 6.94
CA THR A 62 -10.37 9.59 7.91
C THR A 62 -9.00 10.26 7.94
N MET A 63 -7.91 9.48 7.91
CA MET A 63 -6.54 9.99 7.95
C MET A 63 -6.20 10.86 6.73
N HIS A 64 -6.73 10.53 5.56
CA HIS A 64 -6.46 11.24 4.31
C HIS A 64 -6.57 12.76 4.41
N ARG A 65 -7.66 13.23 5.02
CA ARG A 65 -8.06 14.64 5.02
C ARG A 65 -7.04 15.55 5.70
N GLU A 66 -6.15 14.98 6.50
CA GLU A 66 -5.15 15.68 7.28
C GLU A 66 -3.71 15.43 6.78
N MET A 67 -3.50 14.44 5.89
CA MET A 67 -2.16 14.05 5.44
C MET A 67 -1.69 14.89 4.25
N LYS A 68 -0.54 15.53 4.40
CA LYS A 68 0.18 16.19 3.30
C LYS A 68 1.40 15.37 2.91
N PHE A 69 1.46 14.93 1.65
CA PHE A 69 2.62 14.22 1.13
C PHE A 69 3.68 15.19 0.61
N SER A 70 4.95 14.94 0.92
CA SER A 70 6.09 15.66 0.37
C SER A 70 7.17 14.69 -0.10
N GLY A 71 7.20 14.43 -1.40
CA GLY A 71 8.22 13.58 -2.02
C GLY A 71 9.65 14.10 -1.78
N GLY A 72 9.84 15.42 -1.68
CA GLY A 72 11.14 16.02 -1.35
C GLY A 72 11.62 15.67 0.06
N ILE A 73 10.71 15.66 1.05
CA ILE A 73 11.05 15.24 2.42
C ILE A 73 11.42 13.75 2.43
N ILE A 74 10.63 12.90 1.75
CA ILE A 74 10.92 11.47 1.66
C ILE A 74 12.27 11.22 0.97
N HIS A 75 12.54 11.91 -0.13
CA HIS A 75 13.82 11.80 -0.84
C HIS A 75 15.00 12.18 0.06
N LEU A 76 14.93 13.35 0.72
CA LEU A 76 15.98 13.82 1.64
C LEU A 76 16.17 12.89 2.86
N LEU A 77 15.08 12.26 3.32
CA LEU A 77 15.14 11.25 4.38
C LEU A 77 15.88 9.99 3.89
N LEU A 78 15.53 9.48 2.70
CA LEU A 78 16.13 8.30 2.10
C LEU A 78 17.63 8.46 1.81
N LEU A 79 18.10 9.66 1.44
CA LEU A 79 19.54 9.95 1.28
C LEU A 79 20.34 9.83 2.59
N ARG A 80 19.66 9.88 3.73
CA ARG A 80 20.28 9.75 5.06
C ARG A 80 20.14 8.35 5.64
N GLU A 81 19.72 7.39 4.81
CA GLU A 81 19.71 5.98 5.19
C GLU A 81 21.13 5.49 5.43
N LEU A 82 21.30 4.77 6.52
CA LEU A 82 22.55 4.17 6.92
C LEU A 82 22.64 2.77 6.34
N HIS A 83 23.75 2.47 5.68
CA HIS A 83 24.03 1.09 5.30
C HIS A 83 24.33 0.26 6.55
N HIS A 84 23.72 -0.91 6.64
CA HIS A 84 23.82 -1.79 7.80
C HIS A 84 23.84 -3.26 7.38
N ASP A 85 24.69 -4.03 8.05
CA ASP A 85 24.86 -5.48 7.90
C ASP A 85 23.95 -6.33 8.82
N GLY A 86 22.87 -5.77 9.39
CA GLY A 86 21.97 -6.48 10.29
C GLY A 86 20.53 -6.58 9.80
N PRO A 87 19.50 -6.56 10.68
CA PRO A 87 18.19 -7.14 10.35
C PRO A 87 17.61 -6.56 9.05
N THR A 88 17.32 -7.45 8.09
CA THR A 88 16.84 -7.10 6.76
C THR A 88 15.47 -6.42 6.77
N ASP A 89 14.79 -6.40 7.91
CA ASP A 89 13.42 -5.92 8.10
C ASP A 89 13.30 -4.62 8.90
N GLU A 90 14.34 -3.78 8.92
CA GLU A 90 14.25 -2.38 9.38
C GLU A 90 15.11 -1.43 8.52
N MET A 91 14.84 -0.13 8.65
CA MET A 91 15.65 0.96 8.07
C MET A 91 16.09 1.92 9.17
N GLN A 92 17.31 2.45 9.06
CA GLN A 92 17.89 3.40 10.00
C GLN A 92 18.35 4.66 9.27
N PHE A 93 18.08 5.82 9.85
CA PHE A 93 18.37 7.12 9.27
C PHE A 93 19.14 8.00 10.23
N MET A 94 20.08 8.80 9.70
CA MET A 94 20.82 9.80 10.47
C MET A 94 20.19 11.18 10.29
N LEU A 95 19.52 11.70 11.31
CA LEU A 95 18.88 13.03 11.29
C LEU A 95 19.46 13.92 12.39
N ARG A 96 20.15 15.01 12.02
CA ARG A 96 20.74 15.97 12.98
C ARG A 96 21.57 15.27 14.09
N ASN A 97 22.38 14.30 13.70
CA ASN A 97 23.20 13.46 14.60
C ASN A 97 22.39 12.55 15.55
N GLN A 98 21.11 12.32 15.27
CA GLN A 98 20.28 11.34 15.97
C GLN A 98 19.93 10.18 15.04
N PHE A 99 19.95 8.97 15.60
CA PHE A 99 19.49 7.77 14.92
C PHE A 99 17.98 7.69 15.00
N VAL A 100 17.34 7.58 13.85
CA VAL A 100 15.90 7.34 13.74
C VAL A 100 15.68 6.02 13.04
N ARG A 101 14.81 5.19 13.60
CA ARG A 101 14.50 3.86 13.07
C ARG A 101 13.09 3.83 12.47
N PHE A 102 12.95 3.10 11.39
CA PHE A 102 11.67 2.69 10.83
C PHE A 102 11.58 1.17 10.80
N SER A 103 10.87 0.60 11.77
CA SER A 103 10.65 -0.83 11.93
C SER A 103 9.16 -1.18 11.82
N LYS A 104 8.83 -2.46 12.00
CA LYS A 104 7.44 -2.95 12.12
C LYS A 104 6.65 -2.21 13.21
N VAL A 105 7.31 -1.82 14.30
CA VAL A 105 6.67 -1.15 15.43
C VAL A 105 6.12 0.20 15.00
N GLU A 106 6.95 1.07 14.44
CA GLU A 106 6.53 2.39 13.98
C GLU A 106 5.50 2.28 12.86
N PHE A 107 5.67 1.32 11.94
CA PHE A 107 4.68 1.05 10.89
C PHE A 107 3.32 0.63 11.46
N CYS A 108 3.29 -0.29 12.42
CA CYS A 108 2.06 -0.75 13.07
C CYS A 108 1.37 0.38 13.84
N LEU A 109 2.14 1.23 14.52
CA LEU A 109 1.59 2.36 15.29
C LEU A 109 0.87 3.37 14.39
N ILE A 110 1.44 3.67 13.23
CA ILE A 110 0.88 4.65 12.28
C ILE A 110 -0.28 4.04 11.48
N THR A 111 -0.05 2.87 10.88
CA THR A 111 -1.03 2.25 9.96
C THR A 111 -2.15 1.54 10.69
N ARG A 112 -1.95 1.18 11.97
CA ARG A 112 -2.86 0.35 12.77
C ARG A 112 -3.22 -1.00 12.14
N LEU A 113 -2.47 -1.42 11.13
CA LEU A 113 -2.70 -2.70 10.45
C LEU A 113 -2.19 -3.85 11.31
N ARG A 114 -2.92 -4.96 11.28
CA ARG A 114 -2.58 -6.16 12.05
C ARG A 114 -1.28 -6.78 11.53
N PHE A 115 -0.37 -7.08 12.46
CA PHE A 115 0.80 -7.92 12.20
C PHE A 115 0.54 -9.37 12.62
N GLY A 116 1.22 -10.30 11.97
CA GLY A 116 1.10 -11.73 12.23
C GLY A 116 1.79 -12.56 11.15
N ILE A 117 1.67 -13.88 11.27
CA ILE A 117 2.17 -14.82 10.26
C ILE A 117 1.23 -14.76 9.06
N VAL A 118 1.77 -14.35 7.90
CA VAL A 118 1.02 -14.34 6.65
C VAL A 118 0.66 -15.79 6.30
N PRO A 119 -0.64 -16.13 6.20
CA PRO A 119 -1.05 -17.49 5.89
C PRO A 119 -0.67 -17.85 4.46
N ASP A 120 -0.62 -19.15 4.20
CA ASP A 120 -0.45 -19.67 2.85
C ASP A 120 -1.62 -19.25 1.96
N LYS A 121 -1.32 -18.41 0.97
CA LYS A 121 -2.31 -17.77 0.09
C LYS A 121 -2.95 -18.74 -0.90
N THR A 122 -2.36 -19.93 -1.09
CA THR A 122 -2.94 -20.98 -1.94
C THR A 122 -4.20 -21.59 -1.32
N LYS A 123 -4.39 -21.43 0.00
CA LYS A 123 -5.52 -21.97 0.76
C LYS A 123 -6.82 -21.19 0.57
N PHE A 124 -6.77 -19.98 0.01
CA PHE A 124 -7.99 -19.22 -0.29
C PHE A 124 -8.73 -19.88 -1.45
N ALA A 125 -9.90 -20.43 -1.15
CA ALA A 125 -10.74 -21.14 -2.11
C ALA A 125 -11.40 -20.16 -3.09
N ALA A 126 -11.59 -20.61 -4.32
CA ALA A 126 -12.41 -19.87 -5.26
C ALA A 126 -13.88 -19.90 -4.81
N MET A 127 -14.59 -18.79 -4.97
CA MET A 127 -16.03 -18.72 -4.77
C MET A 127 -16.71 -18.73 -6.12
N GLU A 128 -17.68 -19.63 -6.31
CA GLU A 128 -18.51 -19.65 -7.49
C GLU A 128 -19.32 -18.36 -7.60
N ASN A 129 -19.32 -17.74 -8.77
CA ASN A 129 -19.90 -16.42 -9.00
C ASN A 129 -19.37 -15.35 -8.02
N GLY A 130 -18.09 -15.44 -7.66
CA GLY A 130 -17.39 -14.42 -6.88
C GLY A 130 -17.19 -13.10 -7.64
N ILE A 131 -16.73 -12.05 -6.95
CA ILE A 131 -16.50 -10.71 -7.49
C ILE A 131 -15.61 -10.72 -8.73
N HIS A 132 -14.60 -11.59 -8.79
CA HIS A 132 -13.77 -11.73 -9.98
C HIS A 132 -14.60 -12.16 -11.19
N GLN A 133 -15.36 -13.24 -11.08
CA GLN A 133 -16.20 -13.75 -12.17
C GLN A 133 -17.34 -12.78 -12.55
N ARG A 134 -17.86 -12.02 -11.58
CA ARG A 134 -18.95 -11.06 -11.81
C ARG A 134 -18.52 -9.84 -12.60
N TYR A 135 -17.35 -9.29 -12.27
CA TYR A 135 -16.90 -8.00 -12.81
C TYR A 135 -15.79 -8.14 -13.87
N PHE A 136 -15.12 -9.29 -13.93
CA PHE A 136 -14.08 -9.60 -14.90
C PHE A 136 -14.30 -10.99 -15.53
N PRO A 137 -15.46 -11.22 -16.17
CA PRO A 137 -15.79 -12.53 -16.73
C PRO A 137 -14.79 -12.92 -17.83
N GLY A 138 -14.19 -14.11 -17.71
CA GLY A 138 -13.26 -14.65 -18.70
C GLY A 138 -11.84 -14.04 -18.68
N ALA A 139 -11.54 -13.13 -17.75
CA ALA A 139 -10.19 -12.62 -17.57
C ALA A 139 -9.33 -13.59 -16.76
N ASP A 140 -8.14 -13.92 -17.23
CA ASP A 140 -7.15 -14.69 -16.44
C ASP A 140 -6.36 -13.79 -15.49
N GLU A 141 -6.13 -12.54 -15.89
CA GLU A 141 -5.44 -11.52 -15.12
C GLU A 141 -6.22 -10.20 -15.16
N VAL A 142 -6.35 -9.56 -14.01
CA VAL A 142 -7.01 -8.26 -13.87
C VAL A 142 -5.99 -7.24 -13.40
N SER A 143 -5.83 -6.14 -14.13
CA SER A 143 -4.99 -5.02 -13.74
C SER A 143 -5.66 -4.11 -12.73
N LEU A 144 -4.86 -3.30 -12.03
CA LEU A 144 -5.38 -2.29 -11.13
C LEU A 144 -6.19 -1.20 -11.87
N GLU A 145 -5.81 -0.87 -13.09
CA GLU A 145 -6.57 0.02 -14.00
C GLU A 145 -7.98 -0.53 -14.26
N GLU A 146 -8.10 -1.83 -14.56
CA GLU A 146 -9.40 -2.48 -14.76
C GLU A 146 -10.26 -2.45 -13.48
N ILE A 147 -9.66 -2.67 -12.30
CA ILE A 147 -10.37 -2.49 -11.02
C ILE A 147 -10.84 -1.04 -10.86
N MET A 148 -9.97 -0.07 -11.12
CA MET A 148 -10.31 1.35 -11.01
C MET A 148 -11.48 1.71 -11.93
N GLY A 149 -11.47 1.20 -13.17
CA GLY A 149 -12.59 1.34 -14.11
C GLY A 149 -13.90 0.83 -13.51
N VAL A 150 -13.93 -0.41 -13.02
CA VAL A 150 -15.13 -0.99 -12.40
C VAL A 150 -15.58 -0.22 -11.16
N VAL A 151 -14.66 0.14 -10.27
CA VAL A 151 -14.94 0.92 -9.06
C VAL A 151 -15.58 2.27 -9.39
N THR A 152 -15.22 2.87 -10.52
CA THR A 152 -15.70 4.20 -10.92
C THR A 152 -17.03 4.17 -11.67
N VAL A 153 -17.28 3.15 -12.50
CA VAL A 153 -18.42 3.18 -13.46
C VAL A 153 -19.44 2.06 -13.29
N ALA A 154 -19.16 1.02 -12.50
CA ALA A 154 -20.04 -0.13 -12.42
C ALA A 154 -21.26 0.08 -11.52
N GLU A 155 -22.39 -0.48 -11.92
CA GLU A 155 -23.55 -0.63 -11.06
C GLU A 155 -23.42 -1.90 -10.20
N PHE A 156 -23.34 -1.71 -8.89
CA PHE A 156 -23.18 -2.82 -7.95
C PHE A 156 -24.52 -3.47 -7.61
N GLY A 157 -24.89 -4.52 -8.35
CA GLY A 157 -26.14 -5.27 -8.15
C GLY A 157 -26.20 -6.19 -6.92
N LYS A 158 -25.19 -6.19 -6.04
CA LYS A 158 -25.21 -6.92 -4.77
C LYS A 158 -24.50 -6.14 -3.67
N VAL A 159 -25.07 -6.22 -2.46
CA VAL A 159 -24.49 -5.67 -1.24
C VAL A 159 -23.03 -6.13 -1.06
N TYR A 160 -22.17 -5.22 -0.64
CA TYR A 160 -20.74 -5.38 -0.40
C TYR A 160 -19.85 -5.66 -1.61
N ASN A 161 -20.37 -5.82 -2.82
CA ASN A 161 -19.51 -5.99 -3.99
C ASN A 161 -18.62 -4.75 -4.21
N ALA A 162 -19.16 -3.55 -4.00
CA ALA A 162 -18.40 -2.31 -4.07
C ALA A 162 -17.31 -2.28 -3.00
N VAL A 163 -17.66 -2.65 -1.77
CA VAL A 163 -16.72 -2.75 -0.64
C VAL A 163 -15.55 -3.67 -0.99
N LYS A 164 -15.83 -4.88 -1.50
CA LYS A 164 -14.82 -5.87 -1.84
C LYS A 164 -13.81 -5.33 -2.88
N LEU A 165 -14.29 -4.68 -3.95
CA LEU A 165 -13.40 -4.08 -4.95
C LEU A 165 -12.65 -2.86 -4.41
N CYS A 166 -13.30 -2.01 -3.60
CA CYS A 166 -12.64 -0.86 -2.96
C CYS A 166 -11.51 -1.31 -2.01
N LEU A 167 -11.68 -2.41 -1.29
CA LEU A 167 -10.64 -2.97 -0.43
C LEU A 167 -9.43 -3.47 -1.23
N ILE A 168 -9.66 -4.16 -2.35
CA ILE A 168 -8.59 -4.58 -3.27
C ILE A 168 -7.90 -3.36 -3.88
N TYR A 169 -8.68 -2.37 -4.34
CA TYR A 169 -8.16 -1.15 -4.93
C TYR A 169 -7.27 -0.39 -3.93
N MET A 170 -7.76 -0.14 -2.72
CA MET A 170 -7.02 0.54 -1.66
C MET A 170 -5.74 -0.19 -1.28
N LEU A 171 -5.80 -1.52 -1.15
CA LEU A 171 -4.63 -2.35 -0.85
C LEU A 171 -3.52 -2.12 -1.87
N ASN A 172 -3.83 -2.25 -3.16
CA ASN A 172 -2.80 -2.24 -4.19
C ASN A 172 -2.36 -0.81 -4.56
N TRP A 173 -3.31 0.08 -4.81
CA TRP A 173 -3.01 1.44 -5.25
C TRP A 173 -2.39 2.30 -4.15
N ILE A 174 -2.90 2.19 -2.92
CA ILE A 174 -2.58 3.15 -1.86
C ILE A 174 -1.58 2.56 -0.89
N LEU A 175 -1.85 1.36 -0.37
CA LEU A 175 -0.99 0.76 0.65
C LEU A 175 0.30 0.17 0.05
N MET A 176 0.18 -0.47 -1.12
CA MET A 176 1.32 -1.06 -1.81
C MET A 176 1.98 -0.09 -2.80
N GLY A 177 1.24 0.92 -3.29
CA GLY A 177 1.79 1.93 -4.21
C GLY A 177 2.24 1.34 -5.54
N VAL A 178 1.52 0.33 -6.05
CA VAL A 178 1.84 -0.31 -7.34
C VAL A 178 1.31 0.51 -8.51
N ASP A 179 1.86 0.27 -9.69
CA ASP A 179 1.42 0.90 -10.94
C ASP A 179 0.03 0.42 -11.39
N GLU A 180 -0.68 1.22 -12.19
CA GLU A 180 -2.01 0.91 -12.73
C GLU A 180 -2.02 -0.39 -13.56
N ARG A 181 -0.91 -0.73 -14.22
CA ARG A 181 -0.78 -1.94 -15.04
C ARG A 181 -0.52 -3.20 -14.20
N PHE A 182 -0.30 -3.04 -12.89
CA PHE A 182 -0.02 -4.14 -12.00
C PHE A 182 -1.16 -5.16 -12.00
N LYS A 183 -0.80 -6.44 -12.18
CA LYS A 183 -1.76 -7.55 -12.19
C LYS A 183 -2.08 -7.98 -10.77
N ILE A 184 -3.35 -7.88 -10.41
CA ILE A 184 -3.86 -8.17 -9.08
C ILE A 184 -3.82 -9.67 -8.86
N PHE A 185 -3.19 -10.08 -7.77
CA PHE A 185 -3.08 -11.50 -7.47
C PHE A 185 -4.45 -12.11 -7.19
N VAL A 186 -4.76 -13.23 -7.87
CA VAL A 186 -6.04 -13.95 -7.75
C VAL A 186 -6.45 -14.27 -6.31
N TRP A 187 -5.48 -14.52 -5.43
CA TRP A 187 -5.76 -14.84 -4.02
C TRP A 187 -6.42 -13.68 -3.27
N GLN A 188 -6.23 -12.43 -3.71
CA GLN A 188 -6.90 -11.27 -3.10
C GLN A 188 -8.40 -11.27 -3.41
N PHE A 189 -8.77 -11.59 -4.65
CA PHE A 189 -10.18 -11.78 -5.03
C PHE A 189 -10.84 -12.90 -4.24
N ARG A 190 -10.10 -13.98 -3.96
CA ARG A 190 -10.61 -15.10 -3.17
C ARG A 190 -10.75 -14.75 -1.69
N LEU A 191 -9.76 -14.06 -1.12
CA LEU A 191 -9.78 -13.66 0.28
C LEU A 191 -10.90 -12.66 0.57
N VAL A 192 -11.12 -11.67 -0.30
CA VAL A 192 -12.11 -10.60 -0.04
C VAL A 192 -13.56 -11.09 -0.11
N GLU A 193 -13.81 -12.32 -0.58
CA GLU A 193 -15.14 -12.90 -0.53
C GLU A 193 -15.65 -13.10 0.90
N ASP A 194 -14.72 -13.36 1.83
CA ASP A 194 -14.93 -13.42 3.26
C ASP A 194 -14.32 -12.17 3.91
N LEU A 195 -15.16 -11.17 4.17
CA LEU A 195 -14.71 -9.89 4.72
C LEU A 195 -14.14 -10.03 6.14
N ASP A 196 -14.63 -10.98 6.93
CA ASP A 196 -14.09 -11.23 8.27
C ASP A 196 -12.68 -11.85 8.18
N ALA A 197 -12.47 -12.77 7.25
CA ALA A 197 -11.14 -13.31 6.95
C ALA A 197 -10.21 -12.23 6.38
N PHE A 198 -10.72 -11.35 5.53
CA PHE A 198 -9.98 -10.21 4.99
C PHE A 198 -9.53 -9.27 6.10
N ASP A 199 -10.43 -8.89 7.01
CA ASP A 199 -10.13 -8.00 8.14
C ASP A 199 -9.19 -8.66 9.16
N ALA A 200 -9.26 -9.99 9.28
CA ALA A 200 -8.38 -10.76 10.16
C ALA A 200 -6.96 -10.98 9.59
N PHE A 201 -6.77 -10.81 8.28
CA PHE A 201 -5.51 -11.04 7.60
C PHE A 201 -4.42 -10.09 8.11
N PRO A 202 -3.15 -10.54 8.26
CA PRO A 202 -2.06 -9.71 8.77
C PRO A 202 -1.53 -8.73 7.72
N TRP A 203 -2.37 -7.80 7.27
CA TRP A 203 -2.04 -6.79 6.25
C TRP A 203 -0.83 -5.95 6.65
N GLY A 204 -0.62 -5.67 7.93
CA GLY A 204 0.53 -4.93 8.43
C GLY A 204 1.84 -5.64 8.08
N ALA A 205 1.91 -6.95 8.30
CA ALA A 205 3.08 -7.74 7.92
C ALA A 205 3.26 -7.83 6.41
N HIS A 206 2.16 -7.96 5.66
CA HIS A 206 2.19 -8.07 4.20
C HIS A 206 2.69 -6.79 3.53
N VAL A 207 2.08 -5.65 3.87
CA VAL A 207 2.41 -4.33 3.30
C VAL A 207 3.79 -3.88 3.77
N TYR A 208 4.12 -4.04 5.06
CA TYR A 208 5.44 -3.65 5.58
C TYR A 208 6.59 -4.33 4.84
N ARG A 209 6.46 -5.64 4.59
CA ARG A 209 7.48 -6.40 3.85
C ARG A 209 7.66 -5.84 2.44
N HIS A 210 6.56 -5.46 1.77
CA HIS A 210 6.62 -4.83 0.47
C HIS A 210 7.30 -3.46 0.54
N SER A 211 6.91 -2.60 1.49
CA SER A 211 7.50 -1.27 1.66
C SER A 211 9.01 -1.32 1.90
N ILE A 212 9.47 -2.16 2.83
CA ILE A 212 10.91 -2.30 3.12
C ILE A 212 11.68 -2.84 1.91
N TYR A 213 11.15 -3.86 1.23
CA TYR A 213 11.77 -4.40 0.03
C TYR A 213 11.90 -3.32 -1.05
N SER A 214 10.82 -2.60 -1.34
CA SER A 214 10.80 -1.54 -2.36
C SER A 214 11.77 -0.41 -2.02
N PHE A 215 11.79 0.08 -0.77
CA PHE A 215 12.71 1.14 -0.36
C PHE A 215 14.18 0.70 -0.44
N LYS A 216 14.51 -0.53 0.00
CA LYS A 216 15.88 -1.03 -0.07
C LYS A 216 16.33 -1.22 -1.51
N HIS A 217 15.50 -1.82 -2.35
CA HIS A 217 15.82 -2.03 -3.76
C HIS A 217 16.03 -0.70 -4.53
N MET A 218 15.22 0.33 -4.21
CA MET A 218 15.43 1.68 -4.75
C MET A 218 16.77 2.32 -4.36
N LEU A 219 17.34 1.90 -3.22
CA LEU A 219 18.64 2.36 -2.72
C LEU A 219 19.80 1.53 -3.26
N ASP A 220 19.59 0.24 -3.59
CA ASP A 220 20.65 -0.65 -4.09
C ASP A 220 21.16 -0.22 -5.47
N GLY A 221 20.27 0.14 -6.40
CA GLY A 221 20.63 0.62 -7.75
C GLY A 221 21.27 2.02 -7.80
N ARG A 222 21.71 2.55 -6.67
CA ARG A 222 22.42 3.84 -6.55
C ARG A 222 23.90 3.70 -6.19
N ARG A 223 24.38 2.48 -5.87
CA ARG A 223 25.81 2.20 -5.66
C ARG A 223 26.60 2.20 -6.97
N ASP A 224 26.07 1.57 -8.01
CA ASP A 224 26.84 1.29 -9.24
C ASP A 224 26.70 2.37 -10.32
N ARG A 225 25.91 3.42 -10.08
CA ARG A 225 25.69 4.49 -11.07
C ARG A 225 26.72 5.62 -11.01
N PHE A 226 27.65 5.56 -10.05
CA PHE A 226 28.60 6.64 -9.78
C PHE A 226 30.00 6.11 -9.37
N GLU A 227 30.35 4.88 -9.75
CA GLU A 227 31.75 4.50 -9.95
C GLU A 227 32.22 4.91 -11.36
#